data_AF-A0AAE1EY83-F1
#
_entry.id   AF-A0AAE1EY83-F1
#
_cell.length_a   1.000
_cell.length_b   1.000
_cell.length_c   1.000
_cell.angle_alpha   90.00
_cell.angle_beta   90.00
_cell.angle_gamma   90.00
#
_symmetry.space_group_name_H-M   'P 1'
#
loop_
_entity.id
_entity.type
_entity.pdbx_description
1 polymer ?
#
loop_
_entity_poly.entity_id
_entity_poly.type
_entity_poly.pdbx_seq_one_letter_code
_entity_poly.pdbx_strand_id
1 'polypeptide(L)'
;MPRGMEETTATKRKFFRIANFPHVIGIIDGTHVPIAAPSQDEEVYQGEFGNSVLLGDSGYPLEPNLMVQVGQPANAAEGRYNTSLKKTRVVVEQTIGIWKARFKCVHQKGGTLSYTPLKCGKMAAATFLLHNYCRRRNIPLLEDPDDPDDPDPAPAAAGARLAAGQARRRQIIQEYFS
;
A
#
# COMPACT_ATOMS: atom_id res chain seq x y z
N MET A 1 9.75 -6.42 -4.33
CA MET A 1 10.40 -5.16 -4.71
C MET A 1 11.20 -5.38 -5.98
N PRO A 2 11.32 -4.37 -6.86
CA PRO A 2 12.16 -4.46 -8.05
C PRO A 2 13.60 -4.85 -7.67
N ARG A 3 14.21 -5.79 -8.39
CA ARG A 3 15.51 -6.39 -8.03
C ARG A 3 16.70 -5.70 -8.72
N GLY A 4 16.45 -4.69 -9.54
CA GLY A 4 17.49 -3.92 -10.23
C GLY A 4 16.99 -2.57 -10.76
N MET A 5 17.91 -1.75 -11.29
CA MET A 5 17.61 -0.42 -11.81
C MET A 5 16.61 -0.43 -12.98
N GLU A 6 16.74 -1.41 -13.89
CA GLU A 6 15.83 -1.53 -15.04
C GLU A 6 14.39 -1.83 -14.58
N GLU A 7 14.23 -2.81 -13.69
CA GLU A 7 12.93 -3.18 -13.13
C GLU A 7 12.32 -2.03 -12.32
N THR A 8 13.15 -1.31 -11.55
CA THR A 8 12.73 -0.09 -10.83
C THR A 8 12.20 0.96 -11.79
N THR A 9 12.92 1.22 -12.89
CA THR A 9 12.54 2.22 -13.89
C THR A 9 11.26 1.83 -14.62
N ALA A 10 11.14 0.56 -15.00
CA ALA A 10 9.93 0.02 -15.62
C ALA A 10 8.71 0.12 -14.67
N THR A 11 8.90 -0.15 -13.38
CA THR A 11 7.86 -0.07 -12.35
C THR A 11 7.40 1.38 -12.13
N LYS A 12 8.35 2.31 -12.01
CA LYS A 12 8.06 3.76 -11.92
C LYS A 12 7.20 4.24 -13.07
N ARG A 13 7.55 3.84 -14.31
CA ARG A 13 6.79 4.20 -15.51
C ARG A 13 5.39 3.61 -15.51
N LYS A 14 5.19 2.39 -15.00
CA LYS A 14 3.86 1.77 -14.88
C LYS A 14 2.98 2.54 -13.90
N PHE A 15 3.47 2.85 -12.70
CA PHE A 15 2.69 3.62 -11.72
C PHE A 15 2.43 5.05 -12.17
N PHE A 16 3.42 5.71 -12.78
CA PHE A 16 3.24 7.05 -13.31
C PHE A 16 2.10 7.12 -14.33
N ARG A 17 1.93 6.08 -15.17
CA ARG A 17 0.81 6.01 -16.13
C ARG A 17 -0.57 5.87 -15.49
N ILE A 18 -0.68 5.47 -14.23
CA ILE A 18 -1.98 5.29 -13.55
C ILE A 18 -2.58 6.66 -13.19
N ALA A 19 -1.79 7.51 -12.54
CA ALA A 19 -2.30 8.79 -12.04
C ALA A 19 -1.26 9.92 -11.97
N ASN A 20 -0.16 9.82 -12.73
CA ASN A 20 0.94 10.79 -12.75
C ASN A 20 1.68 10.95 -11.41
N PHE A 21 1.62 9.96 -10.52
CA PHE A 21 2.39 10.01 -9.28
C PHE A 21 3.85 9.61 -9.54
N PRO A 22 4.84 10.49 -9.26
CA PRO A 22 6.23 10.26 -9.63
C PRO A 22 6.92 9.26 -8.70
N HIS A 23 7.92 8.57 -9.25
CA HIS A 23 8.88 7.73 -8.51
C HIS A 23 8.32 6.55 -7.70
N VAL A 24 7.05 6.22 -7.86
CA VAL A 24 6.41 5.11 -7.16
C VAL A 24 7.00 3.77 -7.61
N ILE A 25 7.45 2.96 -6.67
CA ILE A 25 7.91 1.58 -6.93
C ILE A 25 7.03 0.51 -6.28
N GLY A 26 6.05 0.95 -5.49
CA GLY A 26 5.13 0.07 -4.79
C GLY A 26 4.12 0.86 -3.97
N ILE A 27 3.09 0.15 -3.53
CA ILE A 27 2.03 0.66 -2.67
C ILE A 27 1.93 -0.30 -1.50
N ILE A 28 1.80 0.25 -0.30
CA ILE A 28 1.55 -0.48 0.94
C ILE A 28 0.09 -0.20 1.33
N ASP A 29 -0.60 -1.25 1.73
CA ASP A 29 -1.96 -1.18 2.24
C ASP A 29 -2.08 -2.14 3.43
N GLY A 30 -2.69 -1.66 4.51
CA GLY A 30 -2.89 -2.46 5.71
C GLY A 30 -3.95 -3.53 5.47
N THR A 31 -3.59 -4.82 5.50
CA THR A 31 -4.58 -5.89 5.33
C THR A 31 -5.28 -6.29 6.63
N HIS A 32 -5.02 -5.60 7.75
CA HIS A 32 -5.53 -5.89 9.11
C HIS A 32 -5.35 -7.35 9.57
N VAL A 33 -4.44 -8.11 8.95
CA VAL A 33 -4.03 -9.42 9.48
C VAL A 33 -3.08 -9.10 10.64
N PRO A 34 -3.45 -9.40 11.90
CA PRO A 34 -2.61 -9.06 13.04
C PRO A 34 -1.37 -9.95 13.03
N ILE A 35 -0.29 -9.44 12.45
CA ILE A 35 1.02 -10.07 12.44
C ILE A 35 1.85 -9.34 13.49
N ALA A 36 2.31 -10.06 14.52
CA ALA A 36 3.26 -9.50 15.46
C ALA A 36 4.51 -9.05 14.70
N ALA A 37 4.87 -7.77 14.86
CA ALA A 37 6.07 -7.22 14.24
C ALA A 37 7.28 -8.04 14.72
N PRO A 38 8.14 -8.53 13.81
CA PRO A 38 9.36 -9.20 14.22
C PRO A 38 10.24 -8.23 15.03
N SER A 39 10.79 -8.70 16.15
CA SER A 39 11.63 -7.91 17.07
C SER A 39 13.12 -7.91 16.69
N GLN A 40 13.49 -8.64 15.64
CA GLN A 40 14.85 -8.73 15.09
C GLN A 40 14.83 -8.19 13.65
N ASP A 41 15.94 -7.55 13.24
CA ASP A 41 16.19 -7.10 11.87
C ASP A 41 15.42 -5.87 11.36
N GLU A 42 15.31 -4.78 12.15
CA GLU A 42 14.83 -3.48 11.63
C GLU A 42 15.64 -3.00 10.41
N GLU A 43 16.94 -3.30 10.36
CA GLU A 43 17.82 -2.94 9.24
C GLU A 43 17.43 -3.60 7.91
N VAL A 44 16.79 -4.78 7.92
CA VAL A 44 16.37 -5.48 6.68
C VAL A 44 15.26 -4.72 5.95
N TYR A 45 14.56 -3.82 6.63
CA TYR A 45 13.51 -2.98 6.06
C TYR A 45 14.01 -1.62 5.57
N GLN A 46 15.26 -1.27 5.83
CA GLN A 46 15.91 -0.05 5.31
C GLN A 46 16.52 -0.33 3.94
N GLY A 47 15.67 -0.51 2.93
CA GLY A 47 16.13 -0.58 1.54
C GLY A 47 16.77 0.74 1.09
N GLU A 48 17.80 0.67 0.25
CA GLU A 48 18.26 1.83 -0.52
C GLU A 48 17.23 2.14 -1.62
N PHE A 49 16.23 2.95 -1.28
CA PHE A 49 15.18 3.34 -2.22
C PHE A 49 15.64 4.39 -3.24
N GLY A 50 16.83 4.97 -3.06
CA GLY A 50 17.32 6.10 -3.86
C GLY A 50 16.27 7.21 -3.91
N ASN A 51 15.94 7.69 -5.11
CA ASN A 51 14.89 8.70 -5.31
C ASN A 51 13.46 8.12 -5.36
N SER A 52 13.25 6.86 -4.99
CA SER A 52 11.97 6.14 -5.12
C SER A 52 11.09 6.28 -3.89
N VAL A 53 9.77 6.15 -4.07
CA VAL A 53 8.81 6.21 -2.97
C VAL A 53 7.84 5.03 -3.00
N LEU A 54 7.31 4.70 -1.82
CA LEU A 54 6.14 3.87 -1.61
C LEU A 54 4.95 4.77 -1.28
N LEU A 55 3.75 4.34 -1.64
CA LEU A 55 2.51 5.01 -1.24
C LEU A 55 1.82 4.23 -0.13
N GLY A 56 1.39 4.89 0.94
CA GLY A 56 0.62 4.30 2.03
C GLY A 56 -0.70 5.02 2.29
N ASP A 57 -1.57 4.40 3.08
CA ASP A 57 -2.72 5.06 3.70
C ASP A 57 -2.31 5.98 4.86
N SER A 58 -3.31 6.61 5.49
CA SER A 58 -3.15 7.45 6.69
C SER A 58 -2.64 6.70 7.91
N GLY A 59 -2.78 5.37 7.96
CA GLY A 59 -2.32 4.50 9.04
C GLY A 59 -0.81 4.29 9.06
N TYR A 60 -0.07 4.78 8.05
CA TYR A 60 1.38 4.78 8.03
C TYR A 60 1.98 6.16 8.35
N PRO A 61 3.13 6.21 9.07
CA PRO A 61 3.83 7.46 9.30
C PRO A 61 4.41 7.99 7.98
N LEU A 62 4.39 9.32 7.81
CA LEU A 62 5.04 9.99 6.69
C LEU A 62 6.57 9.89 6.83
N GLU A 63 7.22 9.29 5.84
CA GLU A 63 8.67 9.10 5.81
C GLU A 63 9.24 9.53 4.45
N PRO A 64 10.56 9.80 4.30
CA PRO A 64 11.14 10.21 3.01
C PRO A 64 10.84 9.27 1.84
N ASN A 65 10.73 7.97 2.14
CA ASN A 65 10.46 6.93 1.15
C ASN A 65 9.03 6.39 1.22
N LEU A 66 8.16 6.95 2.08
CA LEU A 66 6.75 6.54 2.24
C LEU A 66 5.84 7.76 2.24
N MET A 67 5.15 7.96 1.13
CA MET A 67 4.25 9.08 0.91
C MET A 67 2.82 8.71 1.31
N VAL A 68 2.22 9.57 2.14
CA VAL A 68 0.84 9.46 2.59
C VAL A 68 0.08 10.75 2.26
N GLN A 69 -1.25 10.70 2.35
CA GLN A 69 -2.11 11.85 2.04
C GLN A 69 -1.78 13.07 2.91
N VAL A 70 -2.00 14.26 2.36
CA VAL A 70 -2.07 15.49 3.13
C VAL A 70 -3.42 15.50 3.85
N GLY A 71 -3.42 15.54 5.18
CA GLY A 71 -4.65 15.47 5.97
C GLY A 71 -5.61 16.64 5.71
N GLN A 72 -5.08 17.86 5.60
CA GLN A 72 -5.86 19.07 5.29
C GLN A 72 -5.16 19.84 4.15
N PRO A 73 -5.55 19.60 2.88
CA PRO A 73 -4.98 20.30 1.74
C PRO A 73 -5.27 21.81 1.80
N ALA A 74 -4.23 22.63 1.84
CA ALA A 74 -4.33 24.09 1.90
C ALA A 74 -4.40 24.75 0.51
N ASN A 75 -4.01 24.02 -0.55
CA ASN A 75 -3.94 24.56 -1.91
C ASN A 75 -4.28 23.50 -2.97
N ALA A 76 -4.47 23.96 -4.22
CA ALA A 76 -4.82 23.08 -5.34
C ALA A 76 -3.74 22.03 -5.65
N ALA A 77 -2.46 22.33 -5.42
CA ALA A 77 -1.36 21.39 -5.65
C ALA A 77 -1.42 20.20 -4.69
N GLU A 78 -1.69 20.45 -3.41
CA GLU A 78 -1.94 19.40 -2.41
C GLU A 78 -3.20 18.60 -2.74
N GLY A 79 -4.25 19.24 -3.27
CA GLY A 79 -5.45 18.57 -3.77
C GLY A 79 -5.16 17.62 -4.95
N ARG A 80 -4.36 18.06 -5.92
CA ARG A 80 -3.91 17.23 -7.06
C ARG A 80 -3.02 16.07 -6.61
N TYR A 81 -2.11 16.32 -5.67
CA TYR A 81 -1.29 15.29 -5.04
C TYR A 81 -2.15 14.20 -4.39
N ASN A 82 -3.11 14.59 -3.54
CA ASN A 82 -4.01 13.62 -2.89
C ASN A 82 -4.85 12.85 -3.90
N THR A 83 -5.35 13.52 -4.94
CA THR A 83 -6.12 12.88 -6.02
C THR A 83 -5.29 11.84 -6.76
N SER A 84 -4.04 12.18 -7.10
CA SER A 84 -3.10 11.29 -7.76
C SER A 84 -2.73 10.10 -6.87
N LEU A 85 -2.47 10.35 -5.58
CA LEU A 85 -2.16 9.31 -4.59
C LEU A 85 -3.31 8.31 -4.49
N LYS A 86 -4.54 8.80 -4.26
CA LYS A 86 -5.75 7.98 -4.16
C LYS A 86 -5.97 7.14 -5.41
N LYS A 87 -5.90 7.75 -6.60
CA LYS A 87 -6.05 7.05 -7.88
C LYS A 87 -4.97 5.99 -8.10
N THR A 88 -3.74 6.23 -7.63
CA THR A 88 -2.67 5.23 -7.71
C THR A 88 -2.94 4.06 -6.76
N ARG A 89 -3.43 4.34 -5.54
CA ARG A 89 -3.76 3.34 -4.52
C ARG A 89 -4.98 2.48 -4.83
N VAL A 90 -5.98 3.01 -5.53
CA VAL A 90 -7.26 2.32 -5.79
C VAL A 90 -7.08 0.91 -6.38
N VAL A 91 -6.04 0.71 -7.19
CA VAL A 91 -5.75 -0.59 -7.82
C VAL A 91 -5.39 -1.65 -6.76
N VAL A 92 -4.63 -1.27 -5.73
CA VAL A 92 -4.23 -2.17 -4.65
C VAL A 92 -5.37 -2.38 -3.66
N GLU A 93 -6.08 -1.32 -3.29
CA GLU A 93 -7.27 -1.39 -2.42
C GLU A 93 -8.32 -2.35 -3.00
N GLN A 94 -8.68 -2.19 -4.28
CA GLN A 94 -9.61 -3.08 -4.97
C GLN A 94 -9.08 -4.52 -5.06
N THR A 95 -7.79 -4.70 -5.34
CA THR A 95 -7.20 -6.04 -5.43
C THR A 95 -7.26 -6.75 -4.09
N ILE A 96 -6.95 -6.06 -2.99
CA ILE A 96 -6.99 -6.59 -1.63
C ILE A 96 -8.44 -6.87 -1.20
N GLY A 97 -9.38 -5.96 -1.48
CA GLY A 97 -10.80 -6.15 -1.21
C GLY A 97 -11.35 -7.41 -1.88
N ILE A 98 -11.13 -7.57 -3.18
CA ILE A 98 -11.58 -8.76 -3.93
C ILE A 98 -10.88 -10.03 -3.42
N TRP A 99 -9.60 -9.95 -3.04
CA TRP A 99 -8.86 -11.07 -2.47
C TRP A 99 -9.42 -11.51 -1.12
N LYS A 100 -9.68 -10.56 -0.20
CA LYS A 100 -10.32 -10.81 1.10
C LYS A 100 -11.71 -11.42 0.94
N ALA A 101 -12.54 -10.87 0.06
CA ALA A 101 -13.88 -11.41 -0.23
C ALA A 101 -13.83 -12.85 -0.75
N ARG A 102 -12.85 -13.17 -1.60
CA ARG A 102 -12.67 -14.53 -2.16
C ARG A 102 -12.19 -15.54 -1.12
N PHE A 103 -11.33 -15.12 -0.20
CA PHE A 103 -10.71 -15.98 0.80
C PHE A 103 -11.05 -15.49 2.21
N LYS A 104 -12.27 -15.78 2.67
CA LYS A 104 -12.73 -15.36 4.00
C LYS A 104 -11.80 -15.76 5.16
N CYS A 105 -10.96 -16.79 5.00
CA CYS A 105 -9.93 -17.17 5.96
C CYS A 105 -8.84 -16.11 6.20
N VAL A 106 -8.73 -15.08 5.35
CA VAL A 106 -7.88 -13.90 5.57
C VAL A 106 -8.68 -12.66 5.96
N HIS A 107 -10.02 -12.73 6.00
CA HIS A 107 -10.89 -11.64 6.42
C HIS A 107 -11.04 -11.62 7.94
N GLN A 108 -11.20 -10.43 8.53
CA GLN A 108 -11.43 -10.27 9.98
C GLN A 108 -12.63 -11.09 10.52
N LYS A 109 -13.66 -11.33 9.68
CA LYS A 109 -14.86 -12.11 10.01
C LYS A 109 -14.64 -13.62 9.96
N GLY A 110 -13.63 -14.09 9.21
CA GLY A 110 -13.21 -15.49 9.22
C GLY A 110 -12.41 -15.88 10.47
N GLY A 111 -12.20 -14.93 11.38
CA GLY A 111 -11.40 -15.05 12.59
C GLY A 111 -9.97 -14.57 12.40
N THR A 112 -9.31 -14.25 13.52
CA THR A 112 -7.86 -14.01 13.53
C THR A 112 -7.14 -15.29 13.12
N LEU A 113 -6.19 -15.20 12.18
CA LEU A 113 -5.26 -16.28 11.94
C LEU A 113 -4.38 -16.47 13.19
N SER A 114 -4.79 -17.34 14.10
CA SER A 114 -4.06 -17.71 15.32
C SER A 114 -2.84 -18.59 15.02
N TYR A 115 -2.05 -18.20 14.03
CA TYR A 115 -0.83 -18.86 13.61
C TYR A 115 0.36 -17.92 13.75
N THR A 116 1.57 -18.48 13.67
CA THR A 116 2.79 -17.67 13.66
C THR A 116 2.81 -16.73 12.44
N PRO A 117 3.41 -15.53 12.55
CA PRO A 117 3.62 -14.60 11.43
C PRO A 117 4.07 -15.26 10.13
N LEU A 118 5.03 -16.18 10.23
CA LEU A 118 5.58 -16.91 9.09
C LEU A 118 4.54 -17.81 8.41
N LYS A 119 3.67 -18.45 9.20
CA LYS A 119 2.58 -19.30 8.68
C LYS A 119 1.47 -18.45 8.07
N CYS A 120 1.11 -17.33 8.68
CA CYS A 120 0.18 -16.34 8.11
C CYS A 120 0.68 -15.83 6.75
N GLY A 121 1.98 -15.49 6.64
CA GLY A 121 2.61 -15.08 5.38
C GLY A 121 2.51 -16.16 4.28
N LYS A 122 2.75 -17.44 4.63
CA LYS A 122 2.58 -18.56 3.69
C LYS A 122 1.13 -18.74 3.24
N MET A 123 0.17 -18.60 4.16
CA MET A 123 -1.26 -18.67 3.82
C MET A 123 -1.66 -17.52 2.89
N ALA A 124 -1.21 -16.29 3.17
CA ALA A 124 -1.46 -15.15 2.31
C ALA A 124 -0.87 -15.36 0.91
N ALA A 125 0.38 -15.84 0.80
CA ALA A 125 0.99 -16.15 -0.48
C ALA A 125 0.22 -17.23 -1.25
N ALA A 126 -0.24 -18.29 -0.58
CA ALA A 126 -1.03 -19.35 -1.19
C ALA A 126 -2.38 -18.84 -1.72
N THR A 127 -3.09 -18.02 -0.95
CA THR A 127 -4.38 -17.45 -1.39
C THR A 127 -4.19 -16.43 -2.52
N PHE A 128 -3.09 -15.68 -2.57
CA PHE A 128 -2.76 -14.84 -3.74
C PHE A 128 -2.50 -15.67 -5.00
N LEU A 129 -1.79 -16.79 -4.89
CA LEU A 129 -1.59 -17.71 -6.01
C LEU A 129 -2.92 -18.27 -6.53
N LEU A 130 -3.80 -18.70 -5.61
CA LEU A 130 -5.14 -19.18 -5.95
C LEU A 130 -6.02 -18.08 -6.53
N HIS A 131 -5.95 -16.86 -6.00
CA HIS A 131 -6.64 -15.69 -6.56
C HIS A 131 -6.27 -15.46 -8.03
N ASN A 132 -4.97 -15.49 -8.33
CA ASN A 132 -4.47 -15.34 -9.70
C ASN A 132 -4.96 -16.47 -10.61
N TYR A 133 -5.01 -17.71 -10.11
CA TYR A 133 -5.59 -18.83 -10.83
C TYR A 133 -7.07 -18.61 -11.15
N CYS A 134 -7.87 -18.23 -10.14
CA CYS A 134 -9.30 -17.91 -10.32
C CYS A 134 -9.51 -16.79 -11.34
N ARG A 135 -8.73 -15.70 -11.27
CA ARG A 135 -8.81 -14.60 -12.24
C ARG A 135 -8.51 -15.05 -13.66
N ARG A 136 -7.47 -15.87 -13.87
CA ARG A 136 -7.11 -16.39 -15.20
C ARG A 136 -8.16 -17.37 -15.77
N ARG A 137 -8.91 -18.04 -14.90
CA ARG A 137 -9.99 -18.96 -15.27
C ARG A 137 -11.37 -18.30 -15.28
N ASN A 138 -11.46 -16.98 -15.07
CA ASN A 138 -12.72 -16.24 -14.95
C ASN A 138 -13.70 -16.85 -13.93
N ILE A 139 -13.18 -17.40 -12.83
CA ILE A 139 -14.02 -17.94 -11.76
C ILE A 139 -14.68 -16.77 -11.02
N PRO A 140 -16.03 -16.70 -10.97
CA PRO A 140 -16.72 -15.57 -10.36
C PRO A 140 -16.36 -15.43 -8.88
N LEU A 141 -16.53 -14.22 -8.37
CA LEU A 141 -16.51 -13.99 -6.93
C LEU A 141 -17.86 -14.44 -6.37
N LEU A 142 -17.85 -15.10 -5.21
CA LEU A 142 -19.07 -15.32 -4.45
C LEU A 142 -19.35 -14.02 -3.70
N GLU A 143 -20.39 -13.31 -4.09
CA GLU A 143 -20.80 -12.07 -3.42
C GLU A 143 -21.31 -12.39 -2.02
N ASP A 144 -20.85 -11.61 -1.04
CA ASP A 144 -21.44 -11.57 0.30
C ASP A 144 -22.09 -10.17 0.44
N PRO A 145 -23.42 -10.07 0.34
CA PRO A 145 -24.12 -8.79 0.36
C PRO A 145 -24.00 -8.07 1.72
N ASP A 146 -23.54 -8.77 2.77
CA ASP A 146 -23.41 -8.25 4.13
C ASP A 146 -21.96 -7.87 4.48
N ASP A 147 -21.09 -7.62 3.49
CA ASP A 147 -19.71 -7.20 3.73
C ASP A 147 -19.56 -5.66 3.72
N PRO A 148 -19.47 -5.01 4.89
CA PRO A 148 -19.24 -3.58 4.96
C PRO A 148 -17.79 -3.27 4.57
N ASP A 149 -17.55 -2.08 4.03
CA ASP A 149 -16.19 -1.57 3.85
C ASP A 149 -15.45 -1.53 5.20
N ASP A 150 -14.18 -1.97 5.20
CA ASP A 150 -13.30 -1.79 6.35
C ASP A 150 -13.19 -0.28 6.66
N PRO A 151 -13.32 0.14 7.93
CA PRO A 151 -13.17 1.55 8.28
C PRO A 151 -11.75 2.04 7.95
N ASP A 152 -11.64 3.30 7.51
CA ASP A 152 -10.33 3.92 7.27
C ASP A 152 -9.45 3.85 8.53
N PRO A 153 -8.15 3.55 8.38
CA PRO A 153 -7.26 3.48 9.51
C PRO A 153 -7.08 4.86 10.15
N ALA A 154 -7.03 4.87 11.49
CA ALA A 154 -6.69 6.06 12.23
C ALA A 154 -5.32 6.61 11.80
N PRO A 155 -5.11 7.93 11.78
CA PRO A 155 -3.83 8.52 11.40
C PRO A 155 -2.70 7.97 12.26
N ALA A 156 -1.60 7.59 11.62
CA ALA A 156 -0.40 7.16 12.32
C ALA A 156 0.13 8.26 13.23
N ALA A 157 0.75 7.85 14.34
CA ALA A 157 1.61 8.74 15.11
C ALA A 157 2.78 9.24 14.25
N ALA A 158 3.31 10.41 14.59
CA ALA A 158 4.48 10.96 13.92
C ALA A 158 5.67 10.00 14.00
N GLY A 159 6.20 9.61 12.83
CA GLY A 159 7.44 8.82 12.74
C GLY A 159 8.68 9.65 13.06
N ALA A 160 9.78 8.98 13.39
CA ALA A 160 11.04 9.62 13.78
C ALA A 160 11.63 10.53 12.69
N ARG A 161 11.31 10.30 11.40
CA ARG A 161 11.84 11.09 10.27
C ARG A 161 10.76 11.97 9.61
N LEU A 162 9.71 12.33 10.35
CA LEU A 162 8.61 13.16 9.88
C LEU A 162 9.09 14.44 9.17
N ALA A 163 10.08 15.15 9.73
CA ALA A 163 10.60 16.39 9.12
C ALA A 163 11.18 16.15 7.72
N ALA A 164 11.95 15.07 7.54
CA ALA A 164 12.50 14.68 6.25
C ALA A 164 11.38 14.21 5.29
N GLY A 165 10.40 13.45 5.79
CA GLY A 165 9.21 13.06 5.03
C GLY A 165 8.38 14.25 4.54
N GLN A 166 8.18 15.26 5.39
CA GLN A 166 7.51 16.52 5.02
C GLN A 166 8.28 17.30 3.97
N ALA A 167 9.61 17.46 4.13
CA ALA A 167 10.45 18.11 3.15
C ALA A 167 10.35 17.42 1.79
N ARG A 168 10.43 16.09 1.79
CA ARG A 168 10.33 15.27 0.59
C ARG A 168 8.97 15.36 -0.09
N ARG A 169 7.88 15.31 0.68
CA ARG A 169 6.52 15.47 0.15
C ARG A 169 6.32 16.87 -0.47
N ARG A 170 6.81 17.93 0.19
CA ARG A 170 6.75 19.31 -0.34
C ARG A 170 7.49 19.42 -1.67
N GLN A 171 8.68 18.83 -1.76
CA GLN A 171 9.45 18.79 -3.01
C GLN A 171 8.64 18.14 -4.14
N ILE A 172 8.08 16.95 -3.92
CA ILE A 172 7.27 16.24 -4.92
C ILE A 172 6.05 17.07 -5.35
N ILE A 173 5.35 17.70 -4.39
CA ILE A 173 4.18 18.54 -4.68
C ILE A 173 4.57 19.73 -5.57
N GLN A 174 5.67 20.40 -5.26
CA GLN A 174 6.14 21.57 -6.01
C GLN A 174 6.58 21.21 -7.44
N GLU A 175 7.33 20.11 -7.58
CA GLU A 175 7.91 19.68 -8.85
C GLU A 175 6.87 19.08 -9.83
N TYR A 176 5.86 18.36 -9.33
CA TYR A 176 4.97 17.54 -10.19
C TYR A 176 3.49 17.89 -10.11
N PHE A 177 3.07 18.68 -9.12
CA PHE A 177 1.66 18.95 -8.87
C PHE A 177 1.33 20.44 -8.83
N SER A 178 2.22 21.32 -9.29
CA SER A 178 2.01 22.76 -9.45
C SER A 178 0.90 23.12 -10.44
#